data_AF-A0A522W3E6-F1
#
_entry.id   AF-A0A522W3E6-F1
#
_cell.length_a   1.000
_cell.length_b   1.000
_cell.length_c   1.000
_cell.angle_alpha   90.00
_cell.angle_beta   90.00
_cell.angle_gamma   90.00
#
_symmetry.space_group_name_H-M   'P 1'
#
loop_
_entity.id
_entity.type
_entity.pdbx_description
1 polymer ?
#
loop_
_entity_poly.entity_id
_entity_poly.type
_entity_poly.pdbx_seq_one_letter_code
_entity_poly.pdbx_strand_id
1 'polypeptide(L)' 'MNDNHEANHNRRMANEARYLDRQERLERLALPMIGELCRSGKPVLYVWPEGGKYREGTQTELVDFLIRNHYVH' A
#
# COMPACT_ATOMS: atom_id res chain seq x y z
N MET A 1 -18.88 -27.44 -24.93
CA MET A 1 -18.72 -26.89 -23.57
C MET A 1 -17.64 -25.81 -23.67
N ASN A 2 -17.87 -24.62 -23.13
CA ASN A 2 -17.15 -23.39 -23.51
C ASN A 2 -15.86 -23.22 -22.69
N ASP A 3 -15.03 -24.26 -22.71
CA ASP A 3 -13.92 -24.50 -21.76
C ASP A 3 -12.85 -23.40 -21.79
N ASN A 4 -12.69 -22.71 -22.94
CA ASN A 4 -11.77 -21.58 -23.09
C ASN A 4 -12.22 -20.32 -22.32
N HIS A 5 -13.53 -20.08 -22.19
CA HIS A 5 -14.03 -18.92 -21.44
C HIS A 5 -13.82 -19.11 -19.94
N GLU A 6 -14.02 -20.33 -19.45
CA GLU A 6 -13.80 -20.69 -18.05
C GLU A 6 -12.30 -20.66 -17.70
N ALA A 7 -11.43 -21.19 -18.56
CA ALA A 7 -9.98 -21.12 -18.39
C ALA A 7 -9.46 -19.67 -18.33
N ASN A 8 -9.95 -18.78 -19.20
CA ASN A 8 -9.57 -17.36 -19.21
C ASN A 8 -10.10 -16.62 -17.97
N HIS A 9 -11.33 -16.91 -17.55
CA HIS A 9 -11.91 -16.34 -16.34
C HIS A 9 -11.10 -16.76 -15.11
N ASN A 10 -10.78 -18.05 -14.97
CA ASN A 10 -10.00 -18.58 -13.86
C ASN A 10 -8.60 -17.96 -13.77
N ARG A 11 -7.93 -17.75 -14.91
CA ARG A 11 -6.63 -17.06 -14.95
C ARG A 11 -6.74 -15.61 -14.47
N ARG A 12 -7.79 -14.89 -14.87
CA ARG A 12 -8.03 -13.50 -14.43
C ARG A 12 -8.25 -13.44 -12.92
N MET A 13 -9.12 -14.31 -12.40
CA MET A 13 -9.40 -14.39 -10.96
C MET A 13 -8.14 -14.71 -10.16
N ALA A 14 -7.32 -15.66 -10.63
CA ALA A 14 -6.06 -16.00 -9.96
C ALA A 14 -5.06 -14.83 -9.96
N ASN A 15 -4.97 -14.07 -11.05
CA ASN A 15 -4.09 -12.89 -11.13
C ASN A 15 -4.57 -11.76 -10.22
N GLU A 16 -5.89 -11.53 -10.16
CA GLU A 16 -6.50 -10.53 -9.28
C GLU A 16 -6.28 -10.89 -7.79
N ALA A 17 -6.49 -12.16 -7.43
CA ALA A 17 -6.22 -12.63 -6.06
C ALA A 17 -4.76 -12.39 -5.64
N ARG A 18 -3.79 -12.71 -6.52
CA ARG A 18 -2.36 -12.45 -6.25
C ARG A 18 -2.04 -10.96 -6.13
N TYR A 19 -2.70 -10.13 -6.92
CA TYR A 19 -2.52 -8.68 -6.85
C TYR A 19 -3.03 -8.13 -5.52
N LEU A 20 -4.22 -8.55 -5.10
CA LEU A 20 -4.82 -8.14 -3.83
C LEU A 20 -4.00 -8.61 -2.63
N ASP A 21 -3.56 -9.86 -2.61
CA ASP A 21 -2.69 -10.41 -1.56
C ASP A 21 -1.37 -9.62 -1.45
N ARG A 22 -0.76 -9.29 -2.60
CA ARG A 22 0.44 -8.44 -2.63
C ARG A 22 0.16 -7.04 -2.07
N GLN A 23 -0.95 -6.41 -2.44
CA GLN A 23 -1.32 -5.09 -1.94
C GLN A 23 -1.56 -5.12 -0.43
N GLU A 24 -2.36 -6.07 0.06
CA GLU A 24 -2.64 -6.21 1.50
C GLU A 24 -1.35 -6.42 2.32
N ARG A 25 -0.41 -7.22 1.79
CA ARG A 25 0.90 -7.42 2.41
C ARG A 25 1.69 -6.10 2.50
N LEU A 26 1.72 -5.33 1.41
CA LEU A 26 2.45 -4.07 1.35
C LEU A 26 1.82 -3.00 2.26
N GLU A 27 0.49 -2.90 2.29
CA GLU A 27 -0.21 -1.99 3.19
C GLU A 27 0.08 -2.30 4.66
N ARG A 28 0.04 -3.58 5.04
CA ARG A 28 0.35 -4.04 6.40
C ARG A 28 1.76 -3.67 6.85
N LEU A 29 2.71 -3.68 5.93
CA LEU A 29 4.10 -3.30 6.20
C LEU A 29 4.31 -1.77 6.16
N ALA A 30 3.49 -1.03 5.40
CA ALA A 30 3.55 0.43 5.32
C ALA A 30 2.97 1.12 6.56
N LEU A 31 1.88 0.60 7.13
CA LEU A 31 1.19 1.22 8.26
C LEU A 31 2.09 1.50 9.48
N PRO A 32 2.96 0.57 9.94
CA PRO A 32 3.86 0.80 11.06
C PRO A 32 4.92 1.87 10.82
N MET A 33 5.15 2.28 9.56
CA MET A 33 6.11 3.34 9.22
C MET A 33 5.52 4.75 9.37
N ILE A 34 4.19 4.85 9.57
CA ILE A 34 3.51 6.12 9.76
C ILE A 34 3.64 6.53 11.22
N GLY A 35 4.30 7.65 11.45
CA GLY A 35 4.35 8.30 12.74
C GLY A 35 3.22 9.31 12.92
N GLU A 36 2.91 9.61 14.17
CA GLU A 36 2.04 10.72 14.55
C GLU A 36 2.84 11.77 15.32
N LEU A 37 2.59 13.04 15.04
CA LEU A 37 3.14 14.15 15.80
C LEU A 37 2.05 15.16 16.13
N CYS A 38 2.24 15.89 17.23
CA CYS A 38 1.38 17.01 17.57
C CYS A 38 2.00 18.30 17.01
N ARG A 39 1.31 18.94 16.06
CA ARG A 39 1.68 20.25 15.51
C ARG A 39 0.59 21.26 15.81
N SER A 40 0.97 22.31 16.55
CA SER A 40 0.05 23.39 16.94
C SER A 40 -1.22 22.87 17.65
N GLY A 41 -1.06 21.85 18.50
CA GLY A 41 -2.16 21.24 19.24
C GLY A 41 -3.03 20.27 18.43
N LYS A 42 -2.66 19.95 17.18
CA LYS A 42 -3.38 19.00 16.32
C LYS A 42 -2.51 17.79 15.99
N PRO A 43 -3.08 16.58 15.99
CA PRO A 43 -2.37 15.40 15.51
C PRO A 43 -2.18 15.49 14.00
N VAL A 44 -0.98 15.14 13.53
CA VAL A 44 -0.59 15.09 12.13
C VAL A 44 0.16 13.79 11.88
N LEU A 45 -0.22 13.08 10.83
CA LEU A 45 0.47 11.87 10.39
C LEU A 45 1.63 12.21 9.47
N TYR A 46 2.74 11.49 9.60
CA TYR A 46 3.91 11.69 8.79
C TYR A 46 4.65 10.38 8.50
N VAL A 47 5.50 10.40 7.47
CA VAL A 47 6.49 9.36 7.19
C VAL A 47 7.85 10.01 6.94
N TRP A 48 8.91 9.30 7.31
CA TRP A 48 10.27 9.68 6.97
C TRP A 48 11.12 8.42 6.76
N PRO A 49 10.97 7.73 5.60
CA PRO A 49 11.72 6.52 5.33
C PRO A 49 13.20 6.82 5.09
N GLU A 50 14.07 5.84 5.37
CA GLU A 50 15.51 5.95 5.16
C GLU A 50 15.84 6.27 3.69
N GLY A 51 16.72 7.25 3.47
CA GLY A 51 17.08 7.73 2.13
C GLY A 51 15.96 8.48 1.39
N GLY A 52 14.79 8.64 2.03
CA GLY A 52 13.63 9.32 1.46
C GLY A 52 13.40 10.73 1.97
N LYS A 53 12.26 11.30 1.57
CA LYS A 53 11.83 12.63 1.99
C LYS A 53 10.77 12.53 3.08
N TYR A 54 10.86 13.42 4.05
CA TYR A 54 9.80 13.67 5.01
C TYR A 54 8.51 14.08 4.29
N ARG A 55 7.38 13.51 4.70
CA ARG A 55 6.06 13.85 4.16
C ARG A 55 4.99 13.73 5.23
N GLU A 56 4.03 14.65 5.18
CA GLU A 56 2.79 14.63 5.96
C GLU A 56 1.61 14.42 5.03
N GLY A 57 0.51 13.91 5.57
CA GLY A 57 -0.72 13.70 4.82
C GLY A 57 -1.70 12.80 5.55
N THR A 58 -2.67 12.29 4.81
CA THR A 58 -3.57 11.24 5.30
C THR A 58 -2.87 9.89 5.31
N GLN A 59 -3.38 8.95 6.12
CA GLN A 59 -2.84 7.58 6.18
C GLN A 59 -2.77 6.94 4.78
N THR A 60 -3.83 7.06 3.99
CA THR A 60 -3.90 6.50 2.62
C THR A 60 -2.83 7.10 1.71
N GLU A 61 -2.65 8.42 1.71
CA GLU A 61 -1.63 9.08 0.88
C GLU A 61 -0.20 8.67 1.28
N LEU A 62 0.02 8.47 2.58
CA LEU A 62 1.32 8.07 3.11
C LEU A 62 1.64 6.60 2.80
N VAL A 63 0.66 5.70 2.92
CA VAL A 63 0.78 4.30 2.47
C VAL A 63 1.07 4.23 0.98
N ASP A 64 0.28 4.94 0.17
CA ASP A 64 0.48 5.05 -1.29
C ASP A 64 1.89 5.53 -1.63
N PHE A 65 2.37 6.56 -0.93
CA PHE A 65 3.71 7.09 -1.10
C PHE A 65 4.78 6.04 -0.80
N LEU A 66 4.66 5.33 0.32
CA LEU A 66 5.61 4.29 0.74
C LEU A 66 5.68 3.13 -0.27
N ILE A 67 4.52 2.66 -0.74
CA ILE A 67 4.43 1.56 -1.70
C ILE A 67 4.97 1.96 -3.08
N ARG A 68 4.54 3.12 -3.62
CA ARG A 68 4.94 3.58 -4.96
C ARG A 68 6.43 3.88 -5.07
N ASN A 69 7.05 4.29 -3.98
CA ASN A 69 8.48 4.60 -3.93
C ASN A 69 9.34 3.43 -3.42
N HIS A 70 8.75 2.23 -3.28
CA HIS A 70 9.47 1.02 -2.87
C HIS A 70 10.18 1.15 -1.51
N TYR A 71 9.59 1.86 -0.55
CA TYR A 71 10.10 1.88 0.84
C TYR A 71 9.63 0.68 1.66
N VAL A 72 8.85 -0.22 1.06
CA VAL A 72 8.20 -1.38 1.70
C VAL A 72 8.44 -2.61 0.83
N HIS A 73 8.86 -3.73 1.45
CA HIS A 73 9.34 -4.93 0.75
C HIS A 73 8.70 -6.22 1.27
#